data_AF-A0A497MSR0-F1
#
_entry.id   AF-A0A497MSR0-F1
#
_cell.length_a   1.000
_cell.length_b   1.000
_cell.length_c   1.000
_cell.angle_alpha   90.00
_cell.angle_beta   90.00
_cell.angle_gamma   90.00
#
_symmetry.space_group_name_H-M   'P 1'
#
loop_
_entity.id
_entity.type
_entity.pdbx_description
1 polymer ?
#
loop_
_entity_poly.entity_id
_entity_poly.type
_entity_poly.pdbx_seq_one_letter_code
_entity_poly.pdbx_strand_id
1 'polypeptide(L)'
;MSKIFNSFFSWRVGGFLLGLDVGIKGLGVDLMEIERLKRSVERRGRRLLEKIFTEEEIRYCFSMGDPYQHLAARFCVKEAVLKAFGIGLGRGVTLRDIEVKLDELGKPYVEIHGRLKEKAEKSGVTRIIVSMSHSGGYAIAVAILTG
;
A
#
# COMPACT_ATOMS: atom_id res chain seq x y z
N MET A 1 19.89 14.26 18.99
CA MET A 1 20.23 15.52 18.31
C MET A 1 21.07 15.18 17.09
N SER A 2 20.46 15.06 15.91
CA SER A 2 21.16 14.85 14.64
C SER A 2 20.33 15.41 13.48
N LYS A 3 20.62 16.68 13.19
CA LYS A 3 20.56 17.38 11.89
C LYS A 3 19.42 17.02 10.93
N ILE A 4 18.41 17.87 10.97
CA ILE A 4 17.47 18.19 9.89
C ILE A 4 18.29 18.65 8.67
N PHE A 5 18.15 17.96 7.54
CA PHE A 5 18.69 18.42 6.26
C PHE A 5 17.64 19.30 5.59
N ASN A 6 17.87 20.61 5.61
CA ASN A 6 17.14 21.57 4.79
C ASN A 6 17.58 21.38 3.33
N SER A 7 16.66 20.96 2.47
CA SER A 7 16.75 21.18 1.03
C SER A 7 15.42 21.76 0.56
N PHE A 8 15.43 23.08 0.37
CA PHE A 8 14.40 23.82 -0.37
C PHE A 8 14.21 23.15 -1.75
N PHE A 9 13.05 22.55 -2.00
CA PHE A 9 12.64 22.17 -3.35
C PHE A 9 11.45 23.05 -3.75
N SER A 10 11.75 24.01 -4.62
CA SER A 10 10.77 24.89 -5.27
C SER A 10 10.00 24.08 -6.32
N TRP A 11 8.69 23.94 -6.16
CA TRP A 11 7.83 23.43 -7.23
C TRP A 11 7.51 24.59 -8.18
N ARG A 12 8.30 24.74 -9.25
CA ARG A 12 7.84 25.51 -10.43
C ARG A 12 6.93 24.61 -11.25
N VAL A 13 5.63 24.89 -11.20
CA VAL A 13 4.65 24.39 -12.16
C VAL A 13 4.87 25.17 -13.46
N GLY A 14 5.46 24.52 -14.47
CA GLY A 14 5.62 25.13 -15.79
C GLY A 14 6.64 24.40 -16.66
N GLY A 15 6.15 23.57 -17.58
CA GLY A 15 6.99 22.93 -18.59
C GLY A 15 6.27 21.81 -19.34
N PHE A 16 5.47 22.18 -20.33
CA PHE A 16 4.87 21.27 -21.31
C PHE A 16 5.98 20.76 -22.24
N LEU A 17 6.46 19.51 -22.09
CA LEU A 17 7.31 18.84 -23.07
C LEU A 17 7.09 17.32 -23.03
N LEU A 18 6.38 16.81 -24.05
CA LEU A 18 6.38 15.45 -24.59
C LEU A 18 6.06 14.28 -23.62
N GLY A 19 4.79 13.85 -23.67
CA GLY A 19 4.47 12.43 -23.68
C GLY A 19 4.49 11.72 -22.33
N LEU A 20 3.64 12.16 -21.41
CA LEU A 20 2.81 11.41 -20.47
C LEU A 20 2.45 12.42 -19.38
N ASP A 21 1.21 12.92 -19.40
CA ASP A 21 0.68 13.71 -18.30
C ASP A 21 0.49 12.74 -17.13
N VAL A 22 1.56 12.48 -16.37
CA VAL A 22 1.53 11.58 -15.20
C VAL A 22 0.99 12.41 -14.03
N GLY A 23 -0.25 12.87 -14.17
CA GLY A 23 -0.93 13.66 -13.16
C GLY A 23 -1.05 12.85 -11.87
N ILE A 24 -0.59 13.42 -10.74
CA ILE A 24 -0.83 12.79 -9.44
C ILE A 24 -2.33 12.90 -9.14
N LYS A 25 -3.01 11.77 -9.09
CA LYS A 25 -4.45 11.68 -8.80
C LYS A 25 -4.75 11.43 -7.33
N GLY A 26 -3.77 10.97 -6.57
CA GLY A 26 -3.94 10.65 -5.16
C GLY A 26 -2.65 10.24 -4.48
N LEU A 27 -2.62 10.44 -3.16
CA LEU A 27 -1.53 10.05 -2.26
C LEU A 27 -2.15 9.45 -1.00
N GLY A 28 -1.57 8.36 -0.52
CA GLY A 28 -1.95 7.76 0.75
C GLY A 28 -0.73 7.26 1.52
N VAL A 29 -0.82 7.32 2.84
CA VAL A 29 0.19 6.81 3.77
C VAL A 29 -0.50 6.08 4.91
N ASP A 30 0.09 4.98 5.36
CA ASP A 30 -0.39 4.23 6.52
C ASP A 30 0.76 3.72 7.37
N LEU A 31 0.53 3.63 8.68
CA LEU A 31 1.48 3.20 9.69
C LEU A 31 0.79 2.22 10.63
N MET A 32 1.40 1.06 10.87
CA MET A 32 0.87 -0.01 11.72
C MET A 32 1.89 -0.43 12.77
N GLU A 33 1.45 -0.55 14.01
CA GLU A 33 2.19 -1.25 15.06
C GLU A 33 2.10 -2.77 14.81
N ILE A 34 3.23 -3.43 14.61
CA ILE A 34 3.30 -4.85 14.25
C ILE A 34 2.66 -5.70 15.35
N GLU A 35 2.94 -5.39 16.61
CA GLU A 35 2.40 -6.12 17.76
C GLU A 35 0.87 -6.00 17.87
N ARG A 36 0.30 -4.87 17.44
CA ARG A 36 -1.16 -4.70 17.39
C ARG A 36 -1.81 -5.60 16.35
N LEU A 37 -1.19 -5.74 15.18
CA LEU A 37 -1.67 -6.66 14.14
C LEU A 37 -1.53 -8.11 14.62
N LYS A 38 -0.37 -8.46 15.18
CA LYS A 38 -0.10 -9.80 15.73
C LYS A 38 -1.16 -10.23 16.74
N ARG A 39 -1.40 -9.44 17.78
CA ARG A 39 -2.45 -9.72 18.79
C ARG A 39 -3.84 -9.87 18.16
N SER A 40 -4.14 -9.12 17.10
CA SER A 40 -5.41 -9.23 16.39
C SER A 40 -5.53 -10.53 15.60
N VAL A 41 -4.44 -10.97 14.96
CA VAL A 41 -4.37 -12.23 14.23
C VAL A 41 -4.42 -13.41 15.20
N GLU A 42 -3.69 -13.38 16.30
CA GLU A 42 -3.72 -14.45 17.32
C GLU A 42 -5.12 -14.64 17.91
N ARG A 43 -5.81 -13.53 18.21
CA ARG A 43 -7.17 -13.58 18.78
C ARG A 43 -8.23 -14.04 17.79
N ARG A 44 -8.13 -13.67 16.52
CA ARG A 44 -9.18 -13.92 15.50
C ARG A 44 -8.84 -15.05 14.53
N GLY A 45 -7.61 -15.53 14.57
CA GLY A 45 -7.07 -16.59 13.74
C GLY A 45 -7.16 -16.31 12.24
N ARG A 46 -7.23 -17.40 11.49
CA ARG A 46 -7.23 -17.42 10.03
C ARG A 46 -8.37 -16.61 9.40
N ARG A 47 -9.52 -16.50 10.06
CA ARG A 47 -10.66 -15.67 9.58
C ARG A 47 -10.29 -14.20 9.39
N LEU A 48 -9.41 -13.64 10.23
CA LEU A 48 -8.94 -12.26 10.04
C LEU A 48 -8.00 -12.17 8.84
N LEU A 49 -7.07 -13.12 8.71
CA LEU A 49 -6.12 -13.16 7.61
C LEU A 49 -6.87 -13.24 6.27
N GLU A 50 -7.82 -14.17 6.14
CA GLU A 50 -8.64 -14.36 4.94
C GLU A 50 -9.62 -13.22 4.67
N LYS A 51 -9.78 -12.26 5.58
CA LYS A 51 -10.53 -11.02 5.33
C LYS A 51 -9.65 -9.93 4.72
N ILE A 52 -8.35 -9.97 4.98
CA ILE A 52 -7.40 -8.88 4.66
C ILE A 52 -6.51 -9.25 3.46
N PHE A 53 -6.03 -10.49 3.44
CA PHE A 53 -4.97 -10.95 2.54
C PHE A 53 -5.50 -12.00 1.55
N THR A 54 -4.86 -12.09 0.38
CA THR A 54 -5.01 -13.22 -0.53
C THR A 54 -4.29 -14.45 0.02
N GLU A 55 -4.58 -15.63 -0.53
CA GLU A 55 -3.90 -16.85 -0.10
C GLU A 55 -2.40 -16.82 -0.47
N GLU A 56 -2.03 -16.23 -1.61
CA GLU A 56 -0.62 -16.02 -1.97
C GLU A 56 0.10 -15.12 -0.96
N GLU A 57 -0.52 -14.01 -0.55
CA GLU A 57 0.06 -13.10 0.44
C GLU A 57 0.26 -13.79 1.79
N ILE A 58 -0.73 -14.57 2.25
CA ILE A 58 -0.62 -15.36 3.49
C ILE A 58 0.54 -16.34 3.36
N ARG A 59 0.57 -17.13 2.28
CA ARG A 59 1.61 -18.13 2.05
C ARG A 59 3.01 -17.49 2.05
N TYR A 60 3.19 -16.37 1.35
CA TYR A 60 4.45 -15.64 1.35
C TYR A 60 4.82 -15.18 2.76
N CYS A 61 3.90 -14.54 3.49
CA CYS A 61 4.27 -13.97 4.79
C CYS A 61 4.69 -15.06 5.78
N PHE A 62 3.99 -16.21 5.76
CA PHE A 62 4.31 -17.33 6.64
C PHE A 62 5.53 -18.15 6.19
N SER A 63 6.09 -17.93 5.00
CA SER A 63 7.38 -18.51 4.61
C SER A 63 8.59 -17.70 5.10
N MET A 64 8.38 -16.51 5.68
CA MET A 64 9.44 -15.64 6.17
C MET A 64 9.73 -15.90 7.65
N GLY A 65 10.92 -15.48 8.12
CA GLY A 65 11.34 -15.67 9.51
C GLY A 65 10.46 -14.96 10.55
N ASP A 66 9.95 -13.76 10.24
CA ASP A 66 8.95 -13.06 11.05
C ASP A 66 7.74 -12.68 10.18
N PRO A 67 6.68 -13.52 10.16
CA PRO A 67 5.51 -13.28 9.33
C PRO A 67 4.79 -11.95 9.62
N TYR A 68 4.82 -11.47 10.86
CA TYR A 68 3.99 -10.35 11.28
C TYR A 68 4.50 -9.01 10.75
N GLN A 69 5.82 -8.86 10.56
CA GLN A 69 6.39 -7.67 9.90
C GLN A 69 5.94 -7.60 8.44
N HIS A 70 5.95 -8.74 7.74
CA HIS A 70 5.50 -8.83 6.35
C HIS A 70 3.99 -8.65 6.19
N LEU A 71 3.18 -9.20 7.11
CA LEU A 71 1.74 -8.97 7.14
C LEU A 71 1.43 -7.49 7.41
N ALA A 72 2.13 -6.85 8.34
CA ALA A 72 1.93 -5.45 8.68
C ALA A 72 2.31 -4.51 7.52
N ALA A 73 3.43 -4.75 6.86
CA ALA A 73 3.84 -3.98 5.68
C ALA A 73 2.80 -4.05 4.56
N ARG A 74 2.27 -5.25 4.27
CA ARG A 74 1.20 -5.43 3.27
C ARG A 74 -0.11 -4.78 3.69
N PHE A 75 -0.47 -4.87 4.98
CA PHE A 75 -1.64 -4.16 5.50
C PHE A 75 -1.52 -2.65 5.26
N CYS A 76 -0.37 -2.06 5.58
CA CYS A 76 -0.13 -0.64 5.33
C CYS A 76 -0.21 -0.29 3.85
N VAL A 77 0.32 -1.13 2.94
CA VAL A 77 0.18 -0.88 1.49
C VAL A 77 -1.29 -0.85 1.09
N LYS A 78 -2.10 -1.81 1.56
CA LYS A 78 -3.53 -1.86 1.23
C LYS A 78 -4.28 -0.62 1.73
N GLU A 79 -4.06 -0.21 2.97
CA GLU A 79 -4.65 1.01 3.52
C GLU A 79 -4.14 2.29 2.83
N ALA A 80 -2.84 2.37 2.51
CA ALA A 80 -2.27 3.49 1.78
C ALA A 80 -2.90 3.62 0.38
N VAL A 81 -3.10 2.52 -0.33
CA VAL A 81 -3.80 2.52 -1.62
C VAL A 81 -5.25 3.01 -1.47
N LEU A 82 -6.00 2.48 -0.50
CA LEU A 82 -7.38 2.93 -0.24
C LEU A 82 -7.46 4.44 0.06
N LYS A 83 -6.54 4.95 0.89
CA LYS A 83 -6.43 6.39 1.18
C LYS A 83 -6.09 7.21 -0.05
N ALA A 84 -5.19 6.73 -0.90
CA ALA A 84 -4.83 7.41 -2.14
C ALA A 84 -6.03 7.52 -3.09
N PHE A 85 -6.92 6.53 -3.12
CA PHE A 85 -8.18 6.59 -3.86
C PHE A 85 -9.25 7.47 -3.19
N GLY A 86 -9.03 7.96 -1.96
CA GLY A 86 -10.03 8.68 -1.17
C GLY A 86 -11.19 7.78 -0.72
N ILE A 87 -10.93 6.49 -0.51
CA ILE A 87 -11.95 5.47 -0.17
C ILE A 87 -11.60 4.89 1.21
N GLY A 88 -12.57 4.85 2.12
CA GLY A 88 -12.46 4.05 3.34
C GLY A 88 -12.97 2.62 3.13
N LEU A 89 -12.71 1.72 4.09
CA LEU A 89 -13.32 0.39 4.10
C LEU A 89 -14.85 0.51 4.02
N GLY A 90 -15.43 -0.05 2.95
CA GLY A 90 -16.85 0.10 2.64
C GLY A 90 -17.11 0.36 1.17
N ARG A 91 -18.38 0.59 0.81
CA ARG A 91 -18.81 0.83 -0.59
C ARG A 91 -18.49 -0.32 -1.56
N GLY A 92 -18.36 -1.53 -1.04
CA GLY A 92 -18.10 -2.76 -1.80
C GLY A 92 -16.64 -2.98 -2.22
N VAL A 93 -15.70 -2.19 -1.69
CA VAL A 93 -14.26 -2.46 -1.82
C VAL A 93 -13.76 -3.17 -0.58
N THR A 94 -12.96 -4.22 -0.78
CA THR A 94 -12.33 -4.99 0.31
C THR A 94 -10.81 -4.86 0.26
N LEU A 95 -10.13 -5.13 1.38
CA LEU A 95 -8.66 -5.17 1.42
C LEU A 95 -8.06 -6.28 0.54
N ARG A 96 -8.84 -7.30 0.19
CA ARG A 96 -8.44 -8.35 -0.76
C ARG A 96 -8.50 -7.91 -2.21
N ASP A 97 -9.18 -6.80 -2.50
CA ASP A 97 -9.19 -6.20 -3.84
C ASP A 97 -7.84 -5.55 -4.17
N ILE A 98 -6.90 -5.53 -3.22
CA ILE A 98 -5.55 -5.00 -3.36
C ILE A 98 -4.60 -6.12 -2.99
N GLU A 99 -3.85 -6.65 -3.95
CA GLU A 99 -2.87 -7.70 -3.71
C GLU A 99 -1.45 -7.13 -3.82
N VAL A 100 -0.64 -7.35 -2.78
CA VAL A 100 0.73 -6.84 -2.72
C VAL A 100 1.72 -7.93 -3.12
N LYS A 101 2.42 -7.69 -4.23
CA LYS A 101 3.41 -8.59 -4.81
C LYS A 101 4.79 -7.92 -4.82
N LEU A 102 5.81 -8.74 -5.01
CA LEU A 102 7.20 -8.30 -5.19
C LEU A 102 7.66 -8.75 -6.58
N ASP A 103 8.39 -7.90 -7.28
CA ASP A 103 9.09 -8.31 -8.51
C ASP A 103 10.35 -9.14 -8.19
N GLU A 104 11.06 -9.57 -9.23
CA GLU A 104 12.29 -10.36 -9.11
C GLU A 104 13.41 -9.65 -8.33
N LEU A 105 13.35 -8.32 -8.23
CA LEU A 105 14.30 -7.48 -7.49
C LEU A 105 13.80 -7.13 -6.08
N GLY A 106 12.64 -7.65 -5.68
CA GLY A 106 12.04 -7.40 -4.37
C GLY A 106 11.30 -6.06 -4.27
N LYS A 107 11.10 -5.33 -5.38
CA LYS A 107 10.34 -4.07 -5.37
C LYS A 107 8.83 -4.38 -5.25
N PRO A 108 8.11 -3.74 -4.32
CA PRO A 108 6.69 -3.95 -4.18
C PRO A 108 5.90 -3.33 -5.32
N TYR A 109 4.88 -4.05 -5.78
CA TYR A 109 3.85 -3.56 -6.68
C TYR A 109 2.48 -4.10 -6.25
N VAL A 110 1.42 -3.48 -6.78
CA VAL A 110 0.04 -3.81 -6.43
C VAL A 110 -0.72 -4.25 -7.66
N GLU A 111 -1.45 -5.36 -7.51
CA GLU A 111 -2.53 -5.72 -8.42
C GLU A 111 -3.87 -5.40 -7.76
N ILE A 112 -4.76 -4.72 -8.50
CA ILE A 112 -6.10 -4.40 -8.03
C ILE A 112 -7.15 -5.23 -8.75
N HIS A 113 -8.15 -5.65 -7.98
CA HIS A 113 -9.22 -6.55 -8.41
C HIS A 113 -10.59 -5.95 -8.12
N GLY A 114 -11.64 -6.61 -8.62
CA GLY A 114 -13.04 -6.32 -8.29
C GLY A 114 -13.42 -4.84 -8.43
N ARG A 115 -14.15 -4.33 -7.43
CA ARG A 115 -14.71 -2.97 -7.47
C ARG A 115 -13.65 -1.88 -7.44
N LEU A 116 -12.47 -2.14 -6.87
CA LEU A 116 -11.40 -1.16 -6.88
C LEU A 116 -10.83 -0.95 -8.28
N LYS A 117 -10.70 -2.02 -9.07
CA LYS A 117 -10.29 -1.95 -10.47
C LYS A 117 -11.25 -1.09 -11.30
N GLU A 118 -12.55 -1.32 -11.18
CA GLU A 118 -13.58 -0.51 -11.86
C GLU A 118 -13.48 0.98 -11.48
N LYS A 119 -13.14 1.28 -10.22
CA LYS A 119 -12.97 2.65 -9.76
C LYS A 119 -11.71 3.30 -10.32
N ALA A 120 -10.60 2.56 -10.42
CA ALA A 120 -9.38 3.03 -11.02
C ALA A 120 -9.58 3.40 -12.49
N GLU A 121 -10.27 2.55 -13.25
CA GLU A 121 -10.62 2.82 -14.65
C GLU A 121 -11.47 4.10 -14.78
N LYS A 122 -12.51 4.24 -13.93
CA LYS A 122 -13.40 5.42 -13.95
C LYS A 122 -12.71 6.73 -13.53
N SER A 123 -11.70 6.68 -12.67
CA SER A 123 -10.94 7.86 -12.24
C SER A 123 -9.73 8.16 -13.15
N GLY A 124 -9.49 7.33 -14.18
CA GLY A 124 -8.34 7.45 -15.06
C GLY A 124 -7.01 7.11 -14.39
N VAL A 125 -7.02 6.35 -13.30
CA VAL A 125 -5.78 5.87 -12.67
C VAL A 125 -5.17 4.80 -13.55
N THR A 126 -3.96 5.06 -14.04
CA THR A 126 -3.20 4.16 -14.91
C THR A 126 -2.08 3.43 -14.17
N ARG A 127 -1.57 3.98 -13.06
CA ARG A 127 -0.54 3.35 -12.23
C ARG A 127 -0.75 3.60 -10.75
N ILE A 128 -0.32 2.61 -9.96
CA ILE A 128 -0.25 2.66 -8.50
C ILE A 128 1.21 2.39 -8.13
N ILE A 129 1.88 3.41 -7.60
CA ILE A 129 3.26 3.32 -7.15
C ILE A 129 3.24 3.16 -5.63
N VAL A 130 3.90 2.14 -5.11
CA VAL A 130 3.96 1.88 -3.67
C VAL A 130 5.40 1.75 -3.18
N SER A 131 5.59 2.07 -1.91
CA SER A 131 6.79 1.75 -1.16
C SER A 131 6.40 1.38 0.26
N MET A 132 7.11 0.43 0.87
CA MET A 132 6.85 -0.04 2.22
C MET A 132 8.16 -0.30 2.95
N SER A 133 8.14 -0.12 4.26
CA SER A 133 9.27 -0.36 5.16
C SER A 133 8.78 -0.81 6.52
N HIS A 134 9.65 -1.40 7.32
CA HIS A 134 9.37 -1.71 8.72
C HIS A 134 10.64 -1.53 9.56
N SER A 135 10.47 -0.99 10.76
CA SER A 135 11.56 -0.82 11.74
C SER A 135 10.95 -0.50 13.11
N GLY A 136 11.67 -0.84 14.19
CA GLY A 136 11.30 -0.43 15.56
C GLY A 136 9.92 -0.87 16.02
N GLY A 137 9.40 -2.00 15.53
CA GLY A 137 8.06 -2.50 15.87
C GLY A 137 6.91 -1.88 15.05
N TYR A 138 7.21 -1.07 14.04
CA TYR A 138 6.24 -0.49 13.13
C TYR A 138 6.48 -0.90 11.68
N ALA A 139 5.41 -0.94 10.89
CA ALA A 139 5.44 -0.99 9.44
C ALA A 139 4.79 0.28 8.88
N ILE A 140 5.31 0.78 7.76
CA ILE A 140 4.80 1.96 7.06
C ILE A 140 4.69 1.66 5.57
N ALA A 141 3.72 2.27 4.91
CA ALA A 141 3.67 2.29 3.45
C ALA A 141 3.14 3.62 2.92
N VAL A 142 3.55 3.93 1.68
CA VAL A 142 3.05 5.05 0.88
C VAL A 142 2.54 4.53 -0.47
N ALA A 143 1.49 5.16 -0.99
CA ALA A 143 0.94 4.90 -2.31
C ALA A 143 0.69 6.21 -3.07
N ILE A 144 1.04 6.23 -4.35
CA ILE A 144 0.78 7.33 -5.28
C ILE A 144 -0.02 6.78 -6.47
N LEU A 145 -1.13 7.43 -6.79
CA LEU A 145 -1.92 7.15 -7.98
C LEU A 145 -1.56 8.13 -9.09
N THR A 146 -1.36 7.62 -10.30
CA THR A 146 -1.07 8.47 -11.47
C THR A 146 -1.95 8.13 -12.66
N GLY A 147 -2.17 9.09 -13.55
CA GLY A 147 -2.77 8.89 -14.88
C GLY A 147 -3.49 10.13 -15.36
#